data_AF-A0A1Q6DJF0-F1
#
_entry.id   AF-A0A1Q6DJF0-F1
#
_cell.length_a   1.000
_cell.length_b   1.000
_cell.length_c   1.000
_cell.angle_alpha   90.00
_cell.angle_beta   90.00
_cell.angle_gamma   90.00
#
_symmetry.space_group_name_H-M   'P 1'
#
loop_
_entity.id
_entity.type
_entity.pdbx_description
1 polymer ?
#
loop_
_entity_poly.entity_id
_entity_poly.type
_entity_poly.pdbx_seq_one_letter_code
_entity_poly.pdbx_strand_id
1 'polypeptide(L)'
;MMKYDYFAEYTFFSKREEQQEKFQEEIVDLLACGNGRRDPTIDKFRDISDSFARVQLLAQTNANTQKKQEDNRKENKDGRAKKKVRECLPRLYKNIFSESFFAARKNLIKDLGLEPASPPSERIPSQSWPLCLTFKLKKNYLSKDDSDFYPVDNPVRKEWVFKVPYIAASQWKGNLRSVVIRELVADLQDGKLSEAQFFAKRQSLWRLFGNEKDGSGDFLNRALAIFRIETASSDESQYKEWSEGIGNEAKKIGEDFLHQLEGENLRNKDIDGYQGCLYFYPTYFNRIGLEAINPHSRLTGAGTHPIYLECVPKDTEGTFNLLYAPFGGTTPESRMTDFDTVTDGVWAMMTTHGFGAKTSSGYGLANILDPSTGKPFALLDGFKEFCRSQYPIDKEAGDSATFDEEQRNGSHT
;
A
#
# COMPACT_ATOMS: atom_id res chain seq x y z
N MET A 1 -7.35 4.88 30.38
CA MET A 1 -8.76 4.93 29.91
C MET A 1 -8.82 4.07 28.68
N MET A 2 -9.48 2.90 28.77
CA MET A 2 -9.46 1.93 27.67
C MET A 2 -10.28 2.48 26.49
N LYS A 3 -9.86 2.15 25.27
CA LYS A 3 -10.53 2.47 23.99
C LYS A 3 -12.02 2.03 23.95
N TYR A 4 -12.44 1.20 24.90
CA TYR A 4 -13.78 0.64 25.07
C TYR A 4 -14.76 1.53 25.88
N ASP A 5 -14.28 2.53 26.63
CA ASP A 5 -15.15 3.33 27.52
C ASP A 5 -15.96 4.42 26.78
N TYR A 6 -15.55 4.81 25.57
CA TYR A 6 -16.18 5.91 24.82
C TYR A 6 -17.53 5.58 24.17
N PHE A 7 -17.90 4.29 24.09
CA PHE A 7 -19.08 3.86 23.33
C PHE A 7 -20.25 3.39 24.20
N ALA A 8 -20.13 3.50 25.52
CA ALA A 8 -21.19 3.15 26.47
C ALA A 8 -22.33 4.18 26.53
N GLU A 9 -22.21 5.36 25.91
CA GLU A 9 -23.23 6.43 26.02
C GLU A 9 -24.47 6.20 25.16
N TYR A 10 -24.39 5.44 24.07
CA TYR A 10 -25.60 5.11 23.33
C TYR A 10 -26.24 3.85 23.89
N THR A 11 -27.42 4.04 24.46
CA THR A 11 -28.32 3.06 25.09
C THR A 11 -28.88 2.04 24.08
N PHE A 12 -28.06 1.53 23.16
CA PHE A 12 -28.44 0.53 22.16
C PHE A 12 -28.83 -0.83 22.78
N PHE A 13 -28.38 -1.09 24.02
CA PHE A 13 -28.37 -2.46 24.58
C PHE A 13 -29.03 -2.63 25.96
N SER A 14 -29.93 -1.74 26.42
CA SER A 14 -30.40 -1.72 27.82
C SER A 14 -31.82 -2.26 28.13
N LYS A 15 -32.42 -3.14 27.31
CA LYS A 15 -33.72 -3.79 27.65
C LYS A 15 -33.73 -5.30 27.35
N ARG A 16 -34.59 -6.05 28.04
CA ARG A 16 -34.69 -7.54 28.15
C ARG A 16 -34.49 -8.31 26.82
N GLU A 17 -33.81 -9.46 26.93
CA GLU A 17 -33.03 -10.14 25.87
C GLU A 17 -33.75 -10.46 24.53
N GLU A 18 -34.97 -10.98 24.51
CA GLU A 18 -35.60 -11.41 23.23
C GLU A 18 -36.19 -10.25 22.40
N GLN A 19 -36.81 -9.27 23.05
CA GLN A 19 -37.33 -8.08 22.35
C GLN A 19 -36.18 -7.19 21.85
N GLN A 20 -35.02 -7.28 22.50
CA GLN A 20 -33.81 -6.54 22.17
C GLN A 20 -33.19 -6.97 20.84
N GLU A 21 -33.13 -8.27 20.53
CA GLU A 21 -32.52 -8.75 19.29
C GLU A 21 -33.32 -8.32 18.06
N LYS A 22 -34.65 -8.42 18.11
CA LYS A 22 -35.52 -7.98 17.01
C LYS A 22 -35.46 -6.46 16.80
N PHE A 23 -35.42 -5.70 17.90
CA PHE A 23 -35.23 -4.25 17.88
C PHE A 23 -33.90 -3.85 17.21
N GLN A 24 -32.81 -4.60 17.50
CA GLN A 24 -31.51 -4.37 16.87
C GLN A 24 -31.52 -4.68 15.37
N GLU A 25 -32.18 -5.76 14.94
CA GLU A 25 -32.33 -6.05 13.51
C GLU A 25 -33.07 -4.94 12.76
N GLU A 26 -34.10 -4.35 13.37
CA GLU A 26 -34.85 -3.22 12.79
C GLU A 26 -33.99 -1.96 12.68
N ILE A 27 -33.14 -1.67 13.69
CA ILE A 27 -32.16 -0.57 13.61
C ILE A 27 -31.14 -0.84 12.50
N VAL A 28 -30.65 -2.08 12.37
CA VAL A 28 -29.70 -2.45 11.31
C VAL A 28 -30.33 -2.24 9.93
N ASP A 29 -31.57 -2.67 9.72
CA ASP A 29 -32.29 -2.43 8.46
C ASP A 29 -32.46 -0.93 8.18
N LEU A 30 -32.78 -0.15 9.20
CA LEU A 30 -32.94 1.30 9.05
C LEU A 30 -31.62 1.99 8.70
N LEU A 31 -30.55 1.70 9.42
CA LEU A 31 -29.23 2.30 9.19
C LEU A 31 -28.63 1.86 7.85
N ALA A 32 -28.75 0.58 7.49
CA ALA A 32 -28.14 0.05 6.27
C ALA A 32 -28.96 0.33 4.99
N CYS A 33 -30.29 0.35 5.10
CA CYS A 33 -31.18 0.40 3.94
C CYS A 33 -32.13 1.61 3.90
N GLY A 34 -32.19 2.43 4.96
CA GLY A 34 -33.22 3.47 5.10
C GLY A 34 -34.64 2.92 5.25
N ASN A 35 -34.77 1.59 5.34
CA ASN A 35 -36.03 0.87 5.42
C ASN A 35 -36.22 0.37 6.85
N GLY A 36 -37.37 0.68 7.44
CA GLY A 36 -37.72 0.23 8.79
C GLY A 36 -39.17 0.59 9.09
N ARG A 37 -39.79 -0.15 9.99
CA ARG A 37 -41.14 0.21 10.49
C ARG A 37 -41.10 1.62 11.10
N ARG A 38 -42.20 2.37 10.97
CA ARG A 38 -42.36 3.62 11.73
C ARG A 38 -42.61 3.23 13.19
N ASP A 39 -41.54 3.17 13.96
CA ASP A 39 -41.58 2.97 15.40
C ASP A 39 -40.94 4.21 16.05
N PRO A 40 -41.70 4.97 16.87
CA PRO A 40 -41.21 6.16 17.55
C PRO A 40 -39.92 5.93 18.36
N THR A 41 -39.65 4.70 18.77
CA THR A 41 -38.45 4.34 19.56
C THR A 41 -37.16 4.28 18.73
N ILE A 42 -37.26 4.12 17.41
CA ILE A 42 -36.10 4.12 16.48
C ILE A 42 -36.06 5.32 15.53
N ASP A 43 -37.09 6.19 15.55
CA ASP A 43 -37.17 7.34 14.64
C ASP A 43 -35.98 8.29 14.75
N LYS A 44 -35.35 8.41 15.93
CA LYS A 44 -34.10 9.17 16.13
C LYS A 44 -32.94 8.74 15.22
N PHE A 45 -32.94 7.48 14.74
CA PHE A 45 -31.92 6.99 13.82
C PHE A 45 -32.19 7.38 12.36
N ARG A 46 -33.41 7.81 12.03
CA ARG A 46 -33.77 8.31 10.69
C ARG A 46 -33.11 9.65 10.41
N ASP A 47 -32.92 10.47 11.45
CA ASP A 47 -32.33 11.81 11.37
C ASP A 47 -30.81 11.78 11.08
N ILE A 48 -30.18 10.62 11.23
CA ILE A 48 -28.76 10.45 10.95
C ILE A 48 -28.58 10.41 9.45
N SER A 49 -28.22 11.55 8.86
CA SER A 49 -27.96 11.67 7.43
C SER A 49 -26.52 11.32 7.03
N ASP A 50 -25.56 11.50 7.94
CA ASP A 50 -24.16 11.18 7.64
C ASP A 50 -23.93 9.67 7.49
N SER A 51 -23.31 9.32 6.38
CA SER A 51 -23.04 7.94 5.98
C SER A 51 -22.04 7.23 6.90
N PHE A 52 -21.01 7.93 7.39
CA PHE A 52 -20.04 7.32 8.31
C PHE A 52 -20.58 7.19 9.72
N ALA A 53 -21.42 8.12 10.19
CA ALA A 53 -22.14 7.98 11.44
C ALA A 53 -23.00 6.70 11.43
N ARG A 54 -23.75 6.44 10.35
CA ARG A 54 -24.50 5.18 10.20
C ARG A 54 -23.59 3.95 10.27
N VAL A 55 -22.44 3.98 9.59
CA VAL A 55 -21.45 2.88 9.59
C VAL A 55 -20.85 2.66 10.97
N GLN A 56 -20.53 3.72 11.71
CA GLN A 56 -20.02 3.64 13.08
C GLN A 56 -21.06 3.05 14.03
N LEU A 57 -22.33 3.42 13.88
CA LEU A 57 -23.41 2.83 14.67
C LEU A 57 -23.59 1.34 14.35
N LEU A 58 -23.52 0.96 13.07
CA LEU A 58 -23.55 -0.45 12.66
C LEU A 58 -22.35 -1.23 13.21
N ALA A 59 -21.17 -0.62 13.30
CA ALA A 59 -19.98 -1.28 13.84
C ALA A 59 -20.14 -1.70 15.32
N GLN A 60 -21.04 -1.07 16.07
CA GLN A 60 -21.32 -1.43 17.47
C GLN A 60 -21.94 -2.83 17.63
N THR A 61 -22.50 -3.41 16.56
CA THR A 61 -22.96 -4.81 16.59
C THR A 61 -21.81 -5.79 16.78
N ASN A 62 -20.59 -5.42 16.36
CA ASN A 62 -19.38 -6.26 16.47
C ASN A 62 -18.77 -6.20 17.88
N ALA A 63 -18.85 -5.06 18.57
CA ALA A 63 -18.32 -4.90 19.93
C ALA A 63 -19.06 -5.74 20.98
N ASN A 64 -20.39 -5.88 20.86
CA ASN A 64 -21.20 -6.62 21.83
C ASN A 64 -21.08 -8.15 21.73
N THR A 65 -20.60 -8.66 20.59
CA THR A 65 -20.35 -10.10 20.44
C THR A 65 -19.05 -10.52 21.15
N GLN A 66 -18.02 -9.67 21.14
CA GLN A 66 -16.76 -9.93 21.86
C GLN A 66 -16.96 -9.99 23.38
N LYS A 67 -17.80 -9.11 23.93
CA LYS A 67 -18.12 -9.10 25.38
C LYS A 67 -18.81 -10.39 25.85
N LYS A 68 -19.66 -11.01 25.02
CA LYS A 68 -20.28 -12.32 25.31
C LYS A 68 -19.31 -13.51 25.15
N GLN A 69 -18.24 -13.36 24.36
CA GLN A 69 -17.23 -14.41 24.13
C GLN A 69 -16.24 -14.53 25.30
N GLU A 70 -15.90 -13.42 25.97
CA GLU A 70 -15.04 -13.46 27.16
C GLU A 70 -15.71 -14.18 28.34
N ASP A 71 -17.05 -14.11 28.45
CA ASP A 71 -17.81 -14.71 29.54
C ASP A 71 -18.15 -16.20 29.35
N ASN A 72 -18.02 -16.77 28.14
CA ASN A 72 -18.44 -18.16 27.87
C ASN A 72 -17.51 -18.91 26.90
N ARG A 73 -16.79 -19.92 27.40
CA ARG A 73 -16.02 -20.91 26.60
C ARG A 73 -16.92 -21.90 25.84
N LYS A 74 -17.79 -21.43 24.93
CA LYS A 74 -18.56 -22.26 23.99
C LYS A 74 -18.64 -21.64 22.59
N GLU A 75 -18.78 -22.52 21.59
CA GLU A 75 -18.67 -22.31 20.14
C GLU A 75 -19.20 -20.98 19.56
N ASN A 76 -18.45 -20.49 18.56
CA ASN A 76 -18.74 -19.34 17.69
C ASN A 76 -20.17 -19.36 17.11
N LYS A 77 -21.13 -18.73 17.78
CA LYS A 77 -22.38 -18.29 17.15
C LYS A 77 -22.41 -16.78 17.12
N ASP A 78 -22.31 -16.20 15.92
CA ASP A 78 -22.55 -14.78 15.70
C ASP A 78 -23.95 -14.40 16.23
N GLY A 79 -24.06 -13.31 16.99
CA GLY A 79 -25.36 -12.79 17.43
C GLY A 79 -26.25 -12.37 16.25
N ARG A 80 -27.58 -12.42 16.42
CA ARG A 80 -28.56 -12.13 15.35
C ARG A 80 -28.31 -10.80 14.62
N ALA A 81 -28.04 -9.73 15.37
CA ALA A 81 -27.75 -8.41 14.79
C ALA A 81 -26.48 -8.42 13.90
N LYS A 82 -25.42 -9.13 14.29
CA LYS A 82 -24.19 -9.25 13.49
C LYS A 82 -24.43 -10.05 12.21
N LYS A 83 -25.21 -11.12 12.29
CA LYS A 83 -25.64 -11.88 11.11
C LYS A 83 -26.44 -10.99 10.16
N LYS A 84 -27.37 -10.19 10.69
CA LYS A 84 -28.17 -9.24 9.94
C LYS A 84 -27.32 -8.15 9.26
N VAL A 85 -26.31 -7.61 9.95
CA VAL A 85 -25.34 -6.68 9.32
C VAL A 85 -24.67 -7.34 8.12
N ARG A 86 -24.15 -8.56 8.28
CA ARG A 86 -23.53 -9.34 7.19
C ARG A 86 -24.46 -9.56 5.99
N GLU A 87 -25.73 -9.88 6.25
CA GLU A 87 -26.76 -10.03 5.20
C GLU A 87 -27.07 -8.70 4.49
N CYS A 88 -27.00 -7.58 5.20
CA CYS A 88 -27.28 -6.25 4.67
C CYS A 88 -26.05 -5.57 4.02
N LEU A 89 -24.84 -6.11 4.18
CA LEU A 89 -23.61 -5.49 3.65
C LEU A 89 -23.70 -5.12 2.16
N PRO A 90 -24.14 -5.98 1.23
CA PRO A 90 -24.25 -5.57 -0.18
C PRO A 90 -25.15 -4.35 -0.39
N ARG A 91 -26.23 -4.22 0.39
CA ARG A 91 -27.14 -3.06 0.35
C ARG A 91 -26.53 -1.83 1.00
N LEU A 92 -25.80 -2.00 2.11
CA LEU A 92 -25.04 -0.96 2.78
C LEU A 92 -24.09 -0.29 1.79
N TYR A 93 -23.29 -1.09 1.07
CA TYR A 93 -22.33 -0.57 0.08
C TYR A 93 -23.01 0.10 -1.11
N LYS A 94 -24.19 -0.39 -1.52
CA LYS A 94 -24.97 0.24 -2.59
C LYS A 94 -25.59 1.58 -2.17
N ASN A 95 -26.05 1.70 -0.93
CA ASN A 95 -26.86 2.84 -0.47
C ASN A 95 -26.04 3.94 0.23
N ILE A 96 -25.08 3.55 1.07
CA ILE A 96 -24.27 4.47 1.88
C ILE A 96 -23.00 4.90 1.14
N PHE A 97 -22.41 3.97 0.40
CA PHE A 97 -21.10 4.13 -0.21
C PHE A 97 -21.20 4.33 -1.73
N SER A 98 -22.02 5.30 -2.15
CA SER A 98 -22.16 5.64 -3.56
C SER A 98 -20.88 6.24 -4.14
N GLU A 99 -20.69 6.11 -5.45
CA GLU A 99 -19.57 6.77 -6.15
C GLU A 99 -19.66 8.30 -6.00
N SER A 100 -20.86 8.87 -5.99
CA SER A 100 -21.07 10.32 -5.78
C SER A 100 -20.61 10.78 -4.40
N PHE A 101 -20.78 9.97 -3.36
CA PHE A 101 -20.35 10.28 -2.01
C PHE A 101 -18.82 10.37 -1.89
N PHE A 102 -18.11 9.38 -2.44
CA PHE A 102 -16.64 9.42 -2.43
C PHE A 102 -16.09 10.44 -3.42
N ALA A 103 -16.76 10.68 -4.55
CA ALA A 103 -16.39 11.76 -5.47
C ALA A 103 -16.48 13.13 -4.79
N ALA A 104 -17.55 13.41 -4.04
CA ALA A 104 -17.68 14.66 -3.29
C ALA A 104 -16.57 14.82 -2.24
N ARG A 105 -16.24 13.76 -1.50
CA ARG A 105 -15.14 13.78 -0.52
C ARG A 105 -13.77 13.92 -1.17
N LYS A 106 -13.53 13.27 -2.31
CA LYS A 106 -12.29 13.43 -3.08
C LYS A 106 -12.18 14.85 -3.65
N ASN A 107 -13.27 15.44 -4.13
CA ASN A 107 -13.28 16.84 -4.57
C ASN A 107 -12.95 17.80 -3.43
N LEU A 108 -13.44 17.54 -2.21
CA LEU A 108 -13.04 18.35 -1.04
C LEU A 108 -11.53 18.30 -0.77
N ILE A 109 -10.90 17.12 -0.89
CA ILE A 109 -9.43 16.98 -0.78
C ILE A 109 -8.73 17.86 -1.82
N LYS A 110 -9.22 17.82 -3.06
CA LYS A 110 -8.70 18.62 -4.17
C LYS A 110 -8.87 20.12 -3.93
N ASP A 111 -10.06 20.56 -3.50
CA ASP A 111 -10.38 21.97 -3.24
C ASP A 111 -9.55 22.55 -2.10
N LEU A 112 -9.15 21.71 -1.13
CA LEU A 112 -8.23 22.06 -0.05
C LEU A 112 -6.75 22.04 -0.47
N GLY A 113 -6.43 21.67 -1.72
CA GLY A 113 -5.06 21.55 -2.21
C GLY A 113 -4.27 20.38 -1.58
N LEU A 114 -4.96 19.36 -1.08
CA LEU A 114 -4.36 18.19 -0.43
C LEU A 114 -4.16 17.00 -1.38
N GLU A 115 -4.68 17.07 -2.60
CA GLU A 115 -4.42 16.05 -3.62
C GLU A 115 -2.99 16.22 -4.16
N PRO A 116 -2.16 15.17 -4.16
CA PRO A 116 -0.79 15.27 -4.63
C PRO A 116 -0.75 15.67 -6.11
N ALA A 117 -0.16 16.83 -6.36
CA ALA A 117 0.13 17.32 -7.70
C ALA A 117 1.64 17.25 -7.95
N SER A 118 2.02 17.15 -9.22
CA SER A 118 3.42 17.29 -9.60
C SER A 118 3.90 18.69 -9.20
N PRO A 119 5.00 18.81 -8.43
CA PRO A 119 5.54 20.11 -8.08
C PRO A 119 5.98 20.86 -9.34
N PRO A 120 5.82 22.19 -9.40
CA PRO A 120 6.37 22.99 -10.49
C PRO A 120 7.88 22.75 -10.66
N SER A 121 8.37 22.72 -11.90
CA SER A 121 9.79 22.49 -12.21
C SER A 121 10.74 23.48 -11.54
N GLU A 122 10.26 24.69 -11.28
CA GLU A 122 11.00 25.77 -10.59
C GLU A 122 11.22 25.50 -9.09
N ARG A 123 10.47 24.54 -8.50
CA ARG A 123 10.47 24.25 -7.06
C ARG A 123 11.09 22.92 -6.70
N ILE A 124 11.54 22.14 -7.69
CA ILE A 124 12.24 20.88 -7.44
C ILE A 124 13.76 21.10 -7.42
N PRO A 125 14.51 20.40 -6.54
CA PRO A 125 15.96 20.52 -6.50
C PRO A 125 16.60 20.14 -7.84
N SER A 126 17.81 20.62 -8.09
CA SER A 126 18.58 20.22 -9.28
C SER A 126 18.71 18.69 -9.34
N GLN A 127 18.76 18.15 -10.56
CA GLN A 127 18.84 16.71 -10.83
C GLN A 127 17.65 15.87 -10.33
N SER A 128 16.61 16.49 -9.78
CA SER A 128 15.38 15.84 -9.34
C SER A 128 14.41 15.69 -10.51
N TRP A 129 13.55 14.67 -10.44
CA TRP A 129 12.46 14.49 -11.40
C TRP A 129 11.22 13.93 -10.71
N PRO A 130 10.02 14.50 -10.96
CA PRO A 130 8.77 13.89 -10.55
C PRO A 130 8.43 12.73 -11.49
N LEU A 131 7.56 11.82 -11.06
CA LEU A 131 6.90 10.83 -11.90
C LEU A 131 5.43 10.81 -11.50
N CYS A 132 4.59 11.37 -12.36
CA CYS A 132 3.14 11.42 -12.19
C CYS A 132 2.49 10.60 -13.30
N LEU A 133 1.74 9.56 -12.92
CA LEU A 133 1.12 8.63 -13.87
C LEU A 133 -0.31 8.33 -13.45
N THR A 134 -1.22 8.30 -14.42
CA THR A 134 -2.55 7.73 -14.21
C THR A 134 -2.50 6.24 -14.50
N PHE A 135 -3.06 5.44 -13.61
CA PHE A 135 -3.24 4.01 -13.80
C PHE A 135 -4.71 3.63 -13.65
N LYS A 136 -5.10 2.53 -14.28
CA LYS A 136 -6.43 1.92 -14.15
C LYS A 136 -6.31 0.51 -13.61
N LEU A 137 -7.02 0.21 -12.53
CA LEU A 137 -7.02 -1.11 -11.91
C LEU A 137 -7.54 -2.18 -12.88
N LYS A 138 -6.72 -3.21 -13.13
CA LYS A 138 -7.09 -4.41 -13.90
C LYS A 138 -7.81 -5.44 -13.03
N LYS A 139 -7.45 -5.52 -11.75
CA LYS A 139 -8.17 -6.28 -10.71
C LYS A 139 -8.43 -5.39 -9.51
N ASN A 140 -9.33 -5.83 -8.63
CA ASN A 140 -9.63 -5.14 -7.38
C ASN A 140 -8.34 -4.89 -6.58
N TYR A 141 -8.27 -3.74 -5.91
CA TYR A 141 -7.22 -3.42 -4.95
C TYR A 141 -7.74 -3.71 -3.53
N LEU A 142 -6.92 -4.45 -2.77
CA LEU A 142 -7.16 -4.75 -1.38
C LEU A 142 -6.05 -4.14 -0.52
N SER A 143 -6.44 -3.67 0.65
CA SER A 143 -5.53 -3.31 1.72
C SER A 143 -6.19 -3.64 3.05
N LYS A 144 -5.41 -3.55 4.13
CA LYS A 144 -5.91 -3.70 5.48
C LYS A 144 -6.02 -2.32 6.11
N ASP A 145 -7.21 -1.97 6.56
CA ASP A 145 -7.39 -0.88 7.52
C ASP A 145 -7.20 -1.40 8.95
N ASP A 146 -6.65 -0.57 9.84
CA ASP A 146 -6.45 -0.90 11.26
C ASP A 146 -7.65 -0.48 12.13
N SER A 147 -8.79 -0.13 11.51
CA SER A 147 -10.03 0.20 12.21
C SER A 147 -10.63 -1.03 12.89
N ASP A 148 -10.40 -1.17 14.19
CA ASP A 148 -10.93 -2.25 15.03
C ASP A 148 -12.47 -2.36 14.98
N PHE A 149 -13.16 -1.23 14.80
CA PHE A 149 -14.63 -1.15 14.83
C PHE A 149 -15.19 -0.74 13.47
N TYR A 150 -15.35 -1.72 12.59
CA TYR A 150 -15.98 -1.55 11.28
C TYR A 150 -17.02 -2.64 11.01
N PRO A 151 -18.10 -2.40 10.22
CA PRO A 151 -19.12 -3.42 9.95
C PRO A 151 -18.61 -4.64 9.19
N VAL A 152 -17.57 -4.47 8.37
CA VAL A 152 -16.91 -5.54 7.60
C VAL A 152 -15.61 -5.92 8.29
N ASP A 153 -15.32 -7.23 8.34
CA ASP A 153 -14.12 -7.78 9.00
C ASP A 153 -12.81 -7.40 8.28
N ASN A 154 -12.87 -7.17 6.96
CA ASN A 154 -11.72 -6.83 6.12
C ASN A 154 -11.96 -5.50 5.39
N PRO A 155 -11.90 -4.36 6.11
CA PRO A 155 -12.01 -3.03 5.51
C PRO A 155 -10.79 -2.69 4.65
N VAL A 156 -11.02 -2.00 3.53
CA VAL A 156 -9.99 -1.32 2.76
C VAL A 156 -9.57 -0.07 3.51
N ARG A 157 -8.27 0.25 3.42
CA ARG A 157 -7.68 1.40 4.09
C ARG A 157 -8.31 2.71 3.64
N LYS A 158 -8.72 3.55 4.60
CA LYS A 158 -9.27 4.88 4.36
C LYS A 158 -8.42 5.97 5.00
N GLU A 159 -8.36 7.13 4.37
CA GLU A 159 -7.73 8.33 4.94
C GLU A 159 -8.54 8.78 6.18
N TRP A 160 -7.90 9.24 7.24
CA TRP A 160 -8.55 9.40 8.55
C TRP A 160 -9.53 10.57 8.64
N VAL A 161 -9.35 11.65 7.87
CA VAL A 161 -10.22 12.83 7.88
C VAL A 161 -11.40 12.63 6.93
N PHE A 162 -11.10 12.45 5.65
CA PHE A 162 -12.07 12.43 4.56
C PHE A 162 -12.69 11.06 4.37
N LYS A 163 -12.11 10.02 4.97
CA LYS A 163 -12.60 8.63 4.91
C LYS A 163 -12.76 8.09 3.49
N VAL A 164 -11.93 8.58 2.56
CA VAL A 164 -11.83 8.03 1.20
C VAL A 164 -10.87 6.84 1.19
N PRO A 165 -11.14 5.78 0.39
CA PRO A 165 -10.17 4.70 0.19
C PRO A 165 -8.88 5.26 -0.39
N TYR A 166 -7.73 4.79 0.09
CA TYR A 166 -6.45 5.30 -0.39
C TYR A 166 -5.31 4.28 -0.32
N ILE A 167 -4.21 4.61 -1.01
CA ILE A 167 -2.91 3.96 -0.87
C ILE A 167 -1.98 4.95 -0.19
N ALA A 168 -1.38 4.54 0.92
CA ALA A 168 -0.45 5.39 1.65
C ALA A 168 0.89 5.51 0.91
N ALA A 169 1.57 6.65 1.08
CA ALA A 169 2.94 6.85 0.57
C ALA A 169 3.90 5.73 1.02
N SER A 170 3.82 5.33 2.29
CA SER A 170 4.62 4.24 2.85
C SER A 170 4.29 2.89 2.21
N GLN A 171 3.03 2.67 1.85
CA GLN A 171 2.59 1.44 1.18
C GLN A 171 3.12 1.39 -0.26
N TRP A 172 3.10 2.52 -0.99
CA TRP A 172 3.75 2.61 -2.29
C TRP A 172 5.25 2.32 -2.22
N LYS A 173 5.94 2.95 -1.26
CA LYS A 173 7.37 2.72 -1.02
C LYS A 173 7.67 1.24 -0.76
N GLY A 174 6.90 0.62 0.13
CA GLY A 174 7.08 -0.80 0.48
C GLY A 174 6.80 -1.75 -0.69
N ASN A 175 5.73 -1.50 -1.45
CA ASN A 175 5.38 -2.32 -2.62
C ASN A 175 6.46 -2.21 -3.71
N LEU A 176 6.86 -0.99 -4.08
CA LEU A 176 7.88 -0.79 -5.13
C LEU A 176 9.21 -1.43 -4.72
N ARG A 177 9.66 -1.17 -3.49
CA ARG A 177 10.88 -1.78 -2.94
C ARG A 177 10.83 -3.30 -2.99
N SER A 178 9.72 -3.90 -2.54
CA SER A 178 9.57 -5.35 -2.53
C SER A 178 9.61 -5.93 -3.94
N VAL A 179 9.00 -5.27 -4.92
CA VAL A 179 9.02 -5.70 -6.33
C VAL A 179 10.43 -5.62 -6.92
N VAL A 180 11.12 -4.49 -6.76
CA VAL A 180 12.48 -4.33 -7.32
C VAL A 180 13.46 -5.33 -6.69
N ILE A 181 13.35 -5.62 -5.39
CA ILE A 181 14.17 -6.66 -4.73
C ILE A 181 13.89 -8.05 -5.31
N ARG A 182 12.61 -8.37 -5.59
CA ARG A 182 12.23 -9.67 -6.16
C ARG A 182 12.76 -9.82 -7.59
N GLU A 183 12.61 -8.80 -8.43
CA GLU A 183 13.15 -8.79 -9.79
C GLU A 183 14.68 -8.90 -9.77
N LEU A 184 15.36 -8.17 -8.89
CA LEU A 184 16.82 -8.24 -8.74
C LEU A 184 17.30 -9.67 -8.40
N VAL A 185 16.61 -10.36 -7.48
CA VAL A 185 16.96 -11.74 -7.13
C VAL A 185 16.60 -12.72 -8.24
N ALA A 186 15.45 -12.55 -8.89
CA ALA A 186 15.04 -13.40 -10.01
C ALA A 186 16.03 -13.29 -11.17
N ASP A 187 16.44 -12.08 -11.53
CA ASP A 187 17.40 -11.86 -12.61
C ASP A 187 18.81 -12.39 -12.29
N LEU A 188 19.22 -12.36 -11.03
CA LEU A 188 20.45 -13.03 -10.58
C LEU A 188 20.33 -14.55 -10.74
N GLN A 189 19.23 -15.14 -10.28
CA GLN A 189 19.00 -16.59 -10.34
C GLN A 189 18.84 -17.11 -11.77
N ASP A 190 18.25 -16.30 -12.66
CA ASP A 190 18.11 -16.60 -14.09
C ASP A 190 19.42 -16.37 -14.87
N GLY A 191 20.50 -15.92 -14.23
CA GLY A 191 21.78 -15.61 -14.87
C GLY A 191 21.74 -14.41 -15.81
N LYS A 192 20.70 -13.56 -15.72
CA LYS A 192 20.56 -12.33 -16.52
C LYS A 192 21.42 -11.20 -15.98
N LEU A 193 21.81 -11.27 -14.71
CA LEU A 193 22.70 -10.32 -14.05
C LEU A 193 23.97 -11.04 -13.58
N SER A 194 25.10 -10.43 -13.89
CA SER A 194 26.36 -10.73 -13.22
C SER A 194 26.34 -10.24 -11.76
N GLU A 195 27.23 -10.80 -10.95
CA GLU A 195 27.40 -10.36 -9.56
C GLU A 195 27.72 -8.86 -9.44
N ALA A 196 28.58 -8.33 -10.30
CA ALA A 196 28.91 -6.90 -10.31
C ALA A 196 27.67 -6.03 -10.59
N GLN A 197 26.81 -6.45 -11.52
CA GLN A 197 25.54 -5.75 -11.81
C GLN A 197 24.54 -5.88 -10.65
N PHE A 198 24.53 -7.02 -9.95
CA PHE A 198 23.72 -7.20 -8.75
C PHE A 198 24.12 -6.21 -7.66
N PHE A 199 25.42 -6.05 -7.38
CA PHE A 199 25.91 -5.07 -6.42
C PHE A 199 25.57 -3.63 -6.83
N ALA A 200 25.77 -3.27 -8.10
CA ALA A 200 25.43 -1.95 -8.60
C ALA A 200 23.93 -1.62 -8.44
N LYS A 201 23.04 -2.57 -8.78
CA LYS A 201 21.59 -2.43 -8.57
C LYS A 201 21.21 -2.39 -7.09
N ARG A 202 21.88 -3.18 -6.23
CA ARG A 202 21.68 -3.15 -4.78
C ARG A 202 22.11 -1.81 -4.16
N GLN A 203 23.20 -1.22 -4.65
CA GLN A 203 23.62 0.13 -4.25
C GLN A 203 22.61 1.19 -4.70
N SER A 204 22.04 1.05 -5.91
CA SER A 204 20.92 1.89 -6.36
C SER A 204 19.71 1.77 -5.44
N LEU A 205 19.34 0.56 -5.01
CA LEU A 205 18.28 0.35 -4.02
C LEU A 205 18.54 1.09 -2.70
N TRP A 206 19.79 1.10 -2.23
CA TRP A 206 20.19 1.85 -1.03
C TRP A 206 19.99 3.37 -1.24
N ARG A 207 20.46 3.92 -2.36
CA ARG A 207 20.26 5.34 -2.72
C ARG A 207 18.78 5.70 -2.81
N LEU A 208 17.98 4.86 -3.49
CA LEU A 208 16.57 5.10 -3.76
C LEU A 208 15.70 5.01 -2.49
N PHE A 209 15.82 3.93 -1.72
CA PHE A 209 14.90 3.63 -0.63
C PHE A 209 15.45 3.94 0.76
N GLY A 210 16.77 4.10 0.89
CA GLY A 210 17.48 4.13 2.15
C GLY A 210 17.79 2.73 2.66
N ASN A 211 18.11 2.65 3.96
CA ASN A 211 18.56 1.43 4.63
C ASN A 211 17.79 0.15 4.27
N GLU A 212 18.51 -0.97 4.32
CA GLU A 212 17.99 -2.33 4.28
C GLU A 212 17.15 -2.65 5.54
N LYS A 213 15.83 -2.41 5.47
CA LYS A 213 14.84 -2.72 6.52
C LYS A 213 14.14 -4.05 6.25
N ASP A 214 13.43 -4.55 7.26
CA ASP A 214 12.49 -5.68 7.15
C ASP A 214 13.13 -6.99 6.62
N GLY A 215 14.38 -7.25 6.99
CA GLY A 215 15.12 -8.45 6.56
C GLY A 215 15.52 -8.46 5.07
N SER A 216 15.34 -7.34 4.35
CA SER A 216 15.72 -7.28 2.93
C SER A 216 17.22 -7.48 2.69
N GLY A 217 18.08 -7.01 3.60
CA GLY A 217 19.52 -7.23 3.52
C GLY A 217 19.89 -8.70 3.66
N ASP A 218 19.34 -9.37 4.67
CA ASP A 218 19.55 -10.81 4.87
C ASP A 218 19.05 -11.63 3.67
N PHE A 219 17.91 -11.24 3.10
CA PHE A 219 17.37 -11.87 1.90
C PHE A 219 18.30 -11.71 0.70
N LEU A 220 18.81 -10.51 0.43
CA LEU A 220 19.74 -10.23 -0.67
C LEU A 220 21.09 -10.92 -0.47
N ASN A 221 21.62 -10.90 0.76
CA ASN A 221 22.85 -11.60 1.14
C ASN A 221 22.73 -13.10 0.87
N ARG A 222 21.61 -13.70 1.31
CA ARG A 222 21.34 -15.13 1.13
C ARG A 222 21.13 -15.48 -0.34
N ALA A 223 20.47 -14.63 -1.11
CA ALA A 223 20.28 -14.85 -2.56
C ALA A 223 21.62 -14.94 -3.29
N LEU A 224 22.55 -14.00 -3.00
CA LEU A 224 23.88 -14.02 -3.62
C LEU A 224 24.75 -15.16 -3.09
N ALA A 225 24.65 -15.51 -1.80
CA ALA A 225 25.35 -16.68 -1.25
C ALA A 225 24.93 -17.98 -1.95
N ILE A 226 23.62 -18.17 -2.19
CA ILE A 226 23.09 -19.31 -2.94
C ILE A 226 23.58 -19.30 -4.38
N PHE A 227 23.67 -18.13 -5.01
CA PHE A 227 24.20 -18.00 -6.36
C PHE A 227 25.70 -18.38 -6.45
N ARG A 228 26.51 -18.01 -5.46
CA ARG A 228 27.94 -18.36 -5.40
C ARG A 228 28.19 -19.83 -5.06
N ILE A 229 27.36 -20.40 -4.19
CA ILE A 229 27.53 -21.78 -3.68
C ILE A 229 26.50 -22.67 -4.39
N GLU A 230 26.86 -23.16 -5.58
CA GLU A 230 26.01 -24.04 -6.39
C GLU A 230 25.71 -25.41 -5.73
N THR A 231 24.57 -25.99 -6.16
CA THR A 231 23.97 -27.31 -5.86
C THR A 231 24.00 -27.81 -4.41
N ALA A 232 22.81 -27.84 -3.80
CA ALA A 232 22.56 -28.62 -2.59
C ALA A 232 22.66 -30.13 -2.88
N SER A 233 23.41 -30.85 -2.05
CA SER A 233 23.46 -32.32 -2.08
C SER A 233 22.20 -32.91 -1.45
N SER A 234 21.79 -34.10 -1.91
CA SER A 234 20.69 -34.89 -1.32
C SER A 234 21.09 -35.65 -0.06
N ASP A 235 22.37 -35.64 0.31
CA ASP A 235 22.88 -36.22 1.55
C ASP A 235 22.66 -35.28 2.75
N GLU A 236 22.16 -35.81 3.87
CA GLU A 236 21.75 -35.01 5.04
C GLU A 236 22.94 -34.34 5.76
N SER A 237 24.12 -34.96 5.75
CA SER A 237 25.33 -34.37 6.35
C SER A 237 25.89 -33.27 5.46
N GLN A 238 25.93 -33.50 4.15
CA GLN A 238 26.34 -32.51 3.16
C GLN A 238 25.36 -31.34 3.07
N TYR A 239 24.06 -31.56 3.29
CA TYR A 239 23.07 -30.48 3.36
C TYR A 239 23.32 -29.54 4.55
N LYS A 240 23.69 -30.07 5.72
CA LYS A 240 24.01 -29.25 6.89
C LYS A 240 25.25 -28.38 6.63
N GLU A 241 26.32 -28.98 6.11
CA GLU A 241 27.55 -28.26 5.75
C GLU A 241 27.28 -27.19 4.68
N TRP A 242 26.51 -27.52 3.65
CA TRP A 242 26.07 -26.56 2.63
C TRP A 242 25.27 -25.40 3.23
N SER A 243 24.28 -25.69 4.09
CA SER A 243 23.45 -24.67 4.74
C SER A 243 24.26 -23.75 5.65
N GLU A 244 25.25 -24.29 6.37
CA GLU A 244 26.19 -23.49 7.18
C GLU A 244 27.10 -22.63 6.30
N GLY A 245 27.60 -23.17 5.18
CA GLY A 245 28.36 -22.44 4.17
C GLY A 245 27.60 -21.23 3.62
N ILE A 246 26.32 -21.41 3.29
CA ILE A 246 25.43 -20.31 2.86
C ILE A 246 25.31 -19.23 3.93
N GLY A 247 25.16 -19.62 5.20
CA GLY A 247 25.06 -18.67 6.32
C GLY A 247 26.32 -17.83 6.49
N ASN A 248 27.49 -18.47 6.43
CA ASN A 248 28.79 -17.80 6.56
C ASN A 248 29.05 -16.85 5.38
N GLU A 249 28.76 -17.30 4.16
CA GLU A 249 28.95 -16.50 2.96
C GLU A 249 27.97 -15.31 2.92
N ALA A 250 26.71 -15.51 3.31
CA ALA A 250 25.74 -14.42 3.41
C ALA A 250 26.20 -13.35 4.41
N LYS A 251 26.81 -13.74 5.54
CA LYS A 251 27.36 -12.80 6.52
C LYS A 251 28.50 -11.98 5.91
N LYS A 252 29.45 -12.64 5.24
CA LYS A 252 30.57 -11.99 4.56
C LYS A 252 30.09 -11.00 3.49
N ILE A 253 29.14 -11.41 2.64
CA ILE A 253 28.52 -10.54 1.63
C ILE A 253 27.91 -9.28 2.27
N GLY A 254 27.24 -9.43 3.41
CA GLY A 254 26.68 -8.31 4.15
C GLY A 254 27.75 -7.33 4.64
N GLU A 255 28.83 -7.84 5.22
CA GLU A 255 29.98 -7.04 5.70
C GLU A 255 30.67 -6.31 4.53
N ASP A 256 30.94 -7.01 3.43
CA ASP A 256 31.56 -6.46 2.23
C ASP A 256 30.70 -5.34 1.62
N PHE A 257 29.38 -5.54 1.55
CA PHE A 257 28.44 -4.54 1.03
C PHE A 257 28.42 -3.28 1.90
N LEU A 258 28.40 -3.43 3.22
CA LEU A 258 28.45 -2.28 4.14
C LEU A 258 29.75 -1.49 4.02
N HIS A 259 30.88 -2.18 3.83
CA HIS A 259 32.18 -1.54 3.60
C HIS A 259 32.22 -0.79 2.26
N GLN A 260 31.61 -1.34 1.21
CA GLN A 260 31.48 -0.65 -0.08
C GLN A 260 30.63 0.63 0.04
N LEU A 261 29.53 0.60 0.79
CA LEU A 261 28.70 1.79 1.03
C LEU A 261 29.44 2.89 1.80
N GLU A 262 30.37 2.53 2.69
CA GLU A 262 31.24 3.49 3.39
C GLU A 262 32.20 4.18 2.41
N GLY A 263 32.83 3.41 1.50
CA GLY A 263 33.72 3.96 0.47
C GLY A 263 33.02 4.92 -0.50
N GLU A 264 31.72 4.73 -0.71
CA GLU A 264 30.86 5.55 -1.58
C GLU A 264 30.18 6.73 -0.84
N ASN A 265 30.51 6.96 0.44
CA ASN A 265 29.86 7.95 1.31
C ASN A 265 28.32 7.80 1.41
N LEU A 266 27.79 6.61 1.13
CA LEU A 266 26.37 6.26 1.27
C LEU A 266 26.02 5.75 2.66
N ARG A 267 27.02 5.51 3.49
CA ARG A 267 26.87 5.13 4.89
C ARG A 267 27.95 5.78 5.74
N ASN A 268 27.54 6.39 6.83
CA ASN A 268 28.42 6.91 7.87
C ASN A 268 28.17 6.09 9.16
N LYS A 269 29.22 5.62 9.82
CA LYS A 269 29.11 4.85 11.07
C LYS A 269 28.59 5.70 12.24
N ASP A 270 28.82 7.00 12.19
CA ASP A 270 28.48 7.94 13.27
C ASP A 270 27.05 8.52 13.12
N ILE A 271 26.41 8.30 11.97
CA ILE A 271 25.04 8.76 11.68
C ILE A 271 24.14 7.55 11.50
N ASP A 272 23.11 7.44 12.33
CA ASP A 272 22.16 6.34 12.19
C ASP A 272 21.26 6.56 10.97
N GLY A 273 21.57 5.79 9.93
CA GLY A 273 20.75 5.57 8.77
C GLY A 273 20.91 6.56 7.63
N TYR A 274 20.57 6.06 6.45
CA TYR A 274 20.60 6.78 5.19
C TYR A 274 19.16 7.02 4.71
N GLN A 275 18.82 8.29 4.49
CA GLN A 275 17.55 8.66 3.89
C GLN A 275 17.66 8.48 2.37
N GLY A 276 16.86 7.59 1.80
CA GLY A 276 16.79 7.42 0.35
C GLY A 276 16.19 8.63 -0.36
N CYS A 277 16.46 8.73 -1.65
CA CYS A 277 16.06 9.86 -2.51
C CYS A 277 14.65 9.76 -3.12
N LEU A 278 13.89 8.70 -2.84
CA LEU A 278 12.50 8.56 -3.29
C LEU A 278 11.47 9.05 -2.27
N TYR A 279 10.63 9.98 -2.72
CA TYR A 279 9.50 10.53 -1.98
C TYR A 279 8.19 10.11 -2.65
N PHE A 280 7.32 9.45 -1.90
CA PHE A 280 6.06 8.92 -2.40
C PHE A 280 4.90 9.75 -1.88
N TYR A 281 3.82 9.81 -2.65
CA TYR A 281 2.60 10.50 -2.27
C TYR A 281 1.40 9.55 -2.26
N PRO A 282 0.37 9.82 -1.45
CA PRO A 282 -0.81 8.98 -1.37
C PRO A 282 -1.62 8.99 -2.67
N THR A 283 -2.36 7.92 -2.92
CA THR A 283 -3.35 7.85 -4.02
C THR A 283 -4.74 7.76 -3.41
N TYR A 284 -5.63 8.70 -3.74
CA TYR A 284 -7.02 8.73 -3.28
C TYR A 284 -7.98 8.21 -4.33
N PHE A 285 -8.90 7.33 -3.93
CA PHE A 285 -9.93 6.78 -4.79
C PHE A 285 -11.31 7.35 -4.47
N ASN A 286 -12.17 7.35 -5.48
CA ASN A 286 -13.56 7.78 -5.41
C ASN A 286 -14.55 6.59 -5.50
N ARG A 287 -14.06 5.35 -5.37
CA ARG A 287 -14.88 4.15 -5.49
C ARG A 287 -14.48 3.15 -4.41
N ILE A 288 -15.48 2.44 -3.91
CA ILE A 288 -15.33 1.34 -2.97
C ILE A 288 -16.26 0.21 -3.41
N GLY A 289 -15.85 -1.03 -3.15
CA GLY A 289 -16.59 -2.21 -3.52
C GLY A 289 -16.54 -3.25 -2.42
N LEU A 290 -17.39 -4.26 -2.57
CA LEU A 290 -17.46 -5.41 -1.67
C LEU A 290 -17.30 -6.68 -2.49
N GLU A 291 -16.24 -7.42 -2.20
CA GLU A 291 -15.97 -8.72 -2.78
C GLU A 291 -16.31 -9.82 -1.78
N ALA A 292 -16.83 -10.95 -2.25
CA ALA A 292 -17.19 -12.07 -1.41
C ALA A 292 -16.36 -13.30 -1.83
N ILE A 293 -15.59 -13.84 -0.90
CA ILE A 293 -14.93 -15.13 -1.06
C ILE A 293 -15.72 -16.14 -0.25
N ASN A 294 -16.14 -17.24 -0.87
CA ASN A 294 -16.75 -18.35 -0.17
C ASN A 294 -15.76 -19.52 -0.09
N PRO A 295 -15.07 -19.75 1.05
CA PRO A 295 -14.20 -20.90 1.19
C PRO A 295 -15.02 -22.19 1.10
N HIS A 296 -14.58 -23.10 0.23
CA HIS A 296 -15.18 -24.42 0.09
C HIS A 296 -14.33 -25.46 0.81
N SER A 297 -14.99 -26.39 1.52
CA SER A 297 -14.32 -27.57 2.06
C SER A 297 -13.85 -28.47 0.90
N ARG A 298 -12.58 -28.87 0.93
CA ARG A 298 -12.02 -29.81 -0.06
C ARG A 298 -12.66 -31.21 -0.01
N LEU A 299 -13.25 -31.59 1.13
CA LEU A 299 -13.85 -32.90 1.34
C LEU A 299 -15.31 -32.96 0.87
N THR A 300 -16.07 -31.88 1.09
CA THR A 300 -17.53 -31.88 0.88
C THR A 300 -17.97 -31.02 -0.30
N GLY A 301 -17.10 -30.17 -0.85
CA GLY A 301 -17.44 -29.19 -1.90
C GLY A 301 -18.40 -28.08 -1.44
N ALA A 302 -18.98 -28.20 -0.24
CA ALA A 302 -19.90 -27.23 0.32
C ALA A 302 -19.17 -25.93 0.68
N GLY A 303 -19.76 -24.81 0.30
CA GLY A 303 -19.32 -23.48 0.72
C GLY A 303 -19.63 -23.25 2.19
N THR A 304 -18.79 -22.48 2.85
CA THR A 304 -19.00 -22.02 4.23
C THR A 304 -19.70 -20.67 4.23
N HIS A 305 -19.49 -19.84 5.25
CA HIS A 305 -20.01 -18.48 5.28
C HIS A 305 -19.16 -17.57 4.37
N PRO A 306 -19.77 -16.75 3.49
CA PRO A 306 -19.04 -15.80 2.67
C PRO A 306 -18.21 -14.84 3.54
N ILE A 307 -16.94 -14.70 3.18
CA ILE A 307 -16.02 -13.71 3.75
C ILE A 307 -16.07 -12.48 2.84
N TYR A 308 -16.57 -11.38 3.38
CA TYR A 308 -16.60 -10.11 2.68
C TYR A 308 -15.28 -9.36 2.84
N LEU A 309 -14.75 -8.90 1.71
CA LEU A 309 -13.55 -8.08 1.59
C LEU A 309 -13.95 -6.75 0.97
N GLU A 310 -13.75 -5.67 1.70
CA GLU A 310 -13.88 -4.35 1.11
C GLU A 310 -12.68 -4.08 0.20
N CYS A 311 -12.93 -3.48 -0.95
CA CYS A 311 -11.91 -3.26 -1.97
C CYS A 311 -12.10 -1.91 -2.67
N VAL A 312 -11.09 -1.49 -3.42
CA VAL A 312 -11.30 -0.56 -4.53
C VAL A 312 -11.53 -1.40 -5.78
N PRO A 313 -12.68 -1.24 -6.46
CA PRO A 313 -13.06 -2.15 -7.53
C PRO A 313 -12.17 -1.97 -8.77
N LYS A 314 -12.09 -3.02 -9.59
CA LYS A 314 -11.51 -2.94 -10.94
C LYS A 314 -12.07 -1.76 -11.74
N ASP A 315 -11.32 -1.37 -12.76
CA ASP A 315 -11.62 -0.24 -13.63
C ASP A 315 -11.61 1.13 -12.92
N THR A 316 -11.26 1.19 -11.64
CA THR A 316 -11.03 2.45 -10.93
C THR A 316 -9.68 3.02 -11.31
N GLU A 317 -9.67 4.31 -11.60
CA GLU A 317 -8.45 5.06 -11.90
C GLU A 317 -7.83 5.64 -10.63
N GLY A 318 -6.51 5.71 -10.61
CA GLY A 318 -5.73 6.35 -9.58
C GLY A 318 -4.53 7.07 -10.16
N THR A 319 -3.96 7.98 -9.38
CA THR A 319 -2.74 8.70 -9.74
C THR A 319 -1.60 8.21 -8.86
N PHE A 320 -0.56 7.68 -9.47
CA PHE A 320 0.71 7.36 -8.83
C PHE A 320 1.64 8.56 -8.93
N ASN A 321 2.17 8.99 -7.79
CA ASN A 321 3.03 10.16 -7.68
C ASN A 321 4.29 9.80 -6.88
N LEU A 322 5.43 10.06 -7.48
CA LEU A 322 6.75 9.87 -6.91
C LEU A 322 7.64 11.06 -7.27
N LEU A 323 8.54 11.44 -6.37
CA LEU A 323 9.60 12.40 -6.62
C LEU A 323 10.94 11.73 -6.32
N TYR A 324 11.83 11.71 -7.31
CA TYR A 324 13.24 11.42 -7.12
C TYR A 324 13.97 12.73 -6.83
N ALA A 325 14.65 12.81 -5.69
CA ALA A 325 15.42 13.99 -5.28
C ALA A 325 16.73 13.57 -4.58
N PRO A 326 17.86 13.54 -5.32
CA PRO A 326 19.14 13.06 -4.81
C PRO A 326 19.87 14.14 -3.99
N PHE A 327 19.39 14.41 -2.78
CA PHE A 327 20.05 15.30 -1.83
C PHE A 327 21.41 14.71 -1.43
N GLY A 328 22.50 15.32 -1.87
CA GLY A 328 23.87 14.81 -1.71
C GLY A 328 24.62 14.59 -3.02
N GLY A 329 23.93 14.78 -4.16
CA GLY A 329 24.52 14.65 -5.48
C GLY A 329 24.63 13.19 -5.93
N THR A 330 24.53 12.98 -7.24
CA THR A 330 24.67 11.67 -7.87
C THR A 330 25.38 11.84 -9.20
N THR A 331 26.21 10.88 -9.58
CA THR A 331 26.83 10.90 -10.92
C THR A 331 25.76 10.68 -11.99
N PRO A 332 25.96 11.15 -13.23
CA PRO A 332 25.05 10.87 -14.34
C PRO A 332 24.74 9.36 -14.50
N GLU A 333 25.73 8.49 -14.34
CA GLU A 333 25.61 7.04 -14.47
C GLU A 333 24.72 6.46 -13.36
N SER A 334 24.91 6.94 -12.12
CA SER A 334 24.08 6.55 -10.98
C SER A 334 22.64 7.00 -11.16
N ARG A 335 22.41 8.22 -11.66
CA ARG A 335 21.07 8.74 -11.95
C ARG A 335 20.35 7.94 -13.03
N MET A 336 21.06 7.55 -14.08
CA MET A 336 20.49 6.70 -15.13
C MET A 336 20.12 5.32 -14.58
N THR A 337 21.00 4.72 -13.78
CA THR A 337 20.75 3.43 -13.11
C THR A 337 19.55 3.52 -12.17
N ASP A 338 19.46 4.58 -11.38
CA ASP A 338 18.36 4.85 -10.46
C ASP A 338 17.04 5.01 -11.22
N PHE A 339 17.04 5.76 -12.32
CA PHE A 339 15.85 5.96 -13.15
C PHE A 339 15.37 4.67 -13.82
N ASP A 340 16.28 3.88 -14.41
CA ASP A 340 15.92 2.59 -14.99
C ASP A 340 15.35 1.67 -13.90
N THR A 341 15.97 1.62 -12.73
CA THR A 341 15.50 0.82 -11.58
C THR A 341 14.09 1.25 -11.13
N VAL A 342 13.81 2.55 -11.08
CA VAL A 342 12.47 3.05 -10.70
C VAL A 342 11.45 2.77 -11.78
N THR A 343 11.75 3.04 -13.05
CA THR A 343 10.79 2.85 -14.16
C THR A 343 10.47 1.37 -14.39
N ASP A 344 11.49 0.50 -14.40
CA ASP A 344 11.32 -0.95 -14.49
C ASP A 344 10.51 -1.48 -13.29
N GLY A 345 10.84 -1.00 -12.09
CA GLY A 345 10.13 -1.38 -10.86
C GLY A 345 8.67 -0.95 -10.86
N VAL A 346 8.37 0.28 -11.27
CA VAL A 346 7.00 0.81 -11.34
C VAL A 346 6.18 0.02 -12.34
N TRP A 347 6.76 -0.27 -13.52
CA TRP A 347 6.11 -1.11 -14.52
C TRP A 347 5.79 -2.49 -13.95
N ALA A 348 6.80 -3.22 -13.44
CA ALA A 348 6.64 -4.55 -12.88
C ALA A 348 5.62 -4.57 -11.72
N MET A 349 5.64 -3.56 -10.85
CA MET A 349 4.71 -3.43 -9.73
C MET A 349 3.27 -3.27 -10.23
N MET A 350 3.05 -2.46 -11.25
CA MET A 350 1.70 -2.21 -11.79
C MET A 350 1.20 -3.40 -12.61
N THR A 351 2.01 -3.94 -13.51
CA THR A 351 1.53 -4.85 -14.57
C THR A 351 1.70 -6.32 -14.27
N THR A 352 2.64 -6.69 -13.40
CA THR A 352 3.08 -8.08 -13.20
C THR A 352 2.82 -8.56 -11.77
N HIS A 353 3.26 -7.79 -10.77
CA HIS A 353 3.18 -8.20 -9.36
C HIS A 353 1.90 -7.73 -8.69
N GLY A 354 1.42 -6.53 -9.03
CA GLY A 354 0.35 -5.85 -8.30
C GLY A 354 0.81 -5.26 -6.98
N PHE A 355 -0.06 -4.47 -6.36
CA PHE A 355 0.21 -3.76 -5.11
C PHE A 355 -0.90 -3.98 -4.07
N GLY A 356 -0.54 -3.91 -2.78
CA GLY A 356 -1.48 -4.12 -1.68
C GLY A 356 -1.52 -5.57 -1.18
N ALA A 357 -2.71 -6.06 -0.83
CA ALA A 357 -2.89 -7.40 -0.27
C ALA A 357 -3.28 -8.43 -1.33
N LYS A 358 -2.93 -9.70 -1.08
CA LYS A 358 -3.28 -10.86 -1.94
C LYS A 358 -2.80 -10.74 -3.40
N THR A 359 -1.66 -10.09 -3.62
CA THR A 359 -1.04 -9.91 -4.94
C THR A 359 -0.76 -11.22 -5.68
N SER A 360 -0.49 -12.32 -4.95
CA SER A 360 -0.34 -13.67 -5.55
C SER A 360 -1.61 -14.20 -6.23
N SER A 361 -2.80 -13.67 -5.90
CA SER A 361 -4.06 -13.94 -6.60
C SER A 361 -4.38 -12.88 -7.69
N GLY A 362 -3.43 -11.98 -7.96
CA GLY A 362 -3.48 -10.91 -8.96
C GLY A 362 -4.20 -9.64 -8.52
N TYR A 363 -4.50 -9.47 -7.23
CA TYR A 363 -5.07 -8.22 -6.72
C TYR A 363 -4.09 -7.07 -6.88
N GLY A 364 -4.62 -5.86 -7.10
CA GLY A 364 -3.82 -4.66 -7.28
C GLY A 364 -3.04 -4.60 -8.59
N LEU A 365 -3.30 -5.48 -9.56
CA LEU A 365 -2.78 -5.31 -10.91
C LEU A 365 -3.45 -4.11 -11.57
N ALA A 366 -2.67 -3.32 -12.32
CA ALA A 366 -3.10 -2.11 -12.99
C ALA A 366 -2.43 -1.94 -14.36
N ASN A 367 -3.09 -1.17 -15.22
CA ASN A 367 -2.54 -0.69 -16.48
C ASN A 367 -2.12 0.76 -16.31
N ILE A 368 -0.90 1.11 -16.74
CA ILE A 368 -0.43 2.50 -16.80
C ILE A 368 -1.01 3.14 -18.07
N LEU A 369 -1.68 4.28 -17.94
CA LEU A 369 -2.31 4.97 -19.06
C LEU A 369 -1.33 5.96 -19.69
N ASP A 370 -1.24 5.93 -21.01
CA ASP A 370 -0.57 6.93 -21.82
C ASP A 370 -1.40 8.22 -21.83
N PRO A 371 -0.86 9.34 -21.33
CA PRO A 371 -1.59 10.61 -21.25
C PRO A 371 -2.02 11.15 -22.62
N SER A 372 -1.29 10.81 -23.70
CA SER A 372 -1.59 11.32 -25.05
C SER A 372 -2.76 10.60 -25.71
N THR A 373 -2.94 9.31 -25.42
CA THR A 373 -3.98 8.46 -26.03
C THR A 373 -5.10 8.07 -25.08
N GLY A 374 -4.90 8.20 -23.77
CA GLY A 374 -5.79 7.69 -22.72
C GLY A 374 -5.85 6.16 -22.65
N LYS A 375 -5.03 5.45 -23.43
CA LYS A 375 -5.00 3.98 -23.50
C LYS A 375 -3.83 3.43 -22.69
N PRO A 376 -3.89 2.15 -22.24
CA PRO A 376 -2.74 1.51 -21.62
C PRO A 376 -1.49 1.52 -22.51
N PHE A 377 -0.33 1.79 -21.93
CA PHE A 377 0.94 1.44 -22.55
C PHE A 377 0.98 -0.07 -22.83
N ALA A 378 1.37 -0.45 -24.04
CA ALA A 378 1.40 -1.86 -24.44
C ALA A 378 2.64 -2.61 -23.94
N LEU A 379 3.79 -1.92 -23.89
CA LEU A 379 5.10 -2.49 -23.59
C LEU A 379 5.90 -1.55 -22.67
N LEU A 380 6.82 -2.15 -21.90
CA LEU A 380 7.75 -1.43 -21.03
C LEU A 380 8.56 -0.36 -21.79
N ASP A 381 9.07 -0.70 -22.97
CA ASP A 381 9.91 0.22 -23.75
C ASP A 381 9.19 1.53 -24.10
N GLY A 382 7.91 1.45 -24.51
CA GLY A 382 7.10 2.63 -24.79
C GLY A 382 6.83 3.47 -23.53
N PHE A 383 6.65 2.82 -22.38
CA PHE A 383 6.53 3.52 -21.10
C PHE A 383 7.85 4.22 -20.69
N LYS A 384 9.00 3.56 -20.88
CA LYS A 384 10.32 4.14 -20.57
C LYS A 384 10.65 5.30 -21.51
N GLU A 385 10.35 5.17 -22.80
CA GLU A 385 10.51 6.25 -23.77
C GLU A 385 9.67 7.47 -23.39
N PHE A 386 8.40 7.24 -23.00
CA PHE A 386 7.56 8.29 -22.45
C PHE A 386 8.22 8.95 -21.23
N CYS A 387 8.67 8.19 -20.23
CA CYS A 387 9.29 8.76 -19.03
C CYS A 387 10.56 9.56 -19.35
N ARG A 388 11.42 9.08 -20.25
CA ARG A 388 12.63 9.78 -20.69
C ARG A 388 12.31 11.07 -21.43
N SER A 389 11.25 11.08 -22.25
CA SER A 389 10.80 12.28 -22.96
C SER A 389 10.34 13.39 -22.00
N GLN A 390 9.77 13.01 -20.85
CA GLN A 390 9.32 13.97 -19.83
C GLN A 390 10.47 14.48 -18.97
N TYR A 391 11.49 13.65 -18.73
CA TYR A 391 12.58 13.93 -17.81
C TYR A 391 13.94 13.63 -18.45
N PRO A 392 14.57 14.62 -19.12
CA PRO A 392 15.88 14.44 -19.73
C PRO A 392 16.97 14.36 -18.65
N ILE A 393 17.35 13.13 -18.31
CA ILE A 393 18.33 12.80 -17.25
C ILE A 393 19.77 13.12 -17.68
N ASP A 394 19.99 13.11 -19.00
CA ASP A 394 21.30 13.28 -19.65
C ASP A 394 21.71 14.74 -19.80
N LYS A 395 20.85 15.71 -19.45
CA LYS A 395 21.27 17.11 -19.43
C LYS A 395 22.24 17.30 -18.28
N GLU A 396 23.51 17.52 -18.60
CA GLU A 396 24.47 18.10 -17.67
C GLU A 396 23.84 19.32 -17.00
N ALA A 397 24.22 19.59 -15.76
CA ALA A 397 23.90 20.83 -15.07
C ALA A 397 24.67 22.01 -15.71
N GLY A 398 24.43 22.26 -17.00
CA GLY A 398 24.80 23.48 -17.70
C GLY A 398 23.67 24.48 -17.57
N ASP A 399 24.00 25.68 -17.06
CA ASP A 399 23.15 26.87 -16.92
C ASP A 399 22.28 27.03 -15.67
N SER A 400 22.76 26.58 -14.50
CA SER A 400 22.33 27.16 -13.22
C SER A 400 23.48 27.64 -12.34
N ALA A 401 24.58 28.07 -12.96
CA ALA A 401 25.71 28.71 -12.29
C ALA A 401 25.48 30.23 -12.16
N THR A 402 24.45 30.67 -11.46
CA THR A 402 24.32 32.09 -11.01
C THR A 402 23.39 32.22 -9.79
N PHE A 403 23.54 31.38 -8.75
CA PHE A 403 22.82 31.62 -7.48
C PHE A 403 23.64 31.49 -6.20
N ASP A 404 24.93 31.10 -6.27
CA ASP A 404 25.75 30.83 -5.07
C ASP A 404 26.95 31.77 -4.85
N GLU A 405 27.14 32.83 -5.64
CA GLU A 405 28.26 33.79 -5.42
C GLU A 405 27.87 35.08 -4.66
N GLU A 406 26.59 35.45 -4.55
CA GLU A 406 26.20 36.71 -3.88
C GLU A 406 26.09 36.63 -2.34
N GLN A 407 26.12 35.45 -1.73
CA GLN A 407 26.04 35.33 -0.26
C GLN A 407 27.40 35.15 0.46
N ARG A 408 28.52 35.03 -0.27
CA ARG A 408 29.85 34.86 0.36
C ARG A 408 30.70 36.12 0.49
N ASN A 409 30.34 37.23 -0.17
CA ASN A 409 31.17 38.45 -0.16
C ASN A 409 30.54 39.65 0.57
N GLY A 410 29.44 39.46 1.30
CA GLY A 410 28.71 40.53 1.99
C GLY A 410 29.02 40.66 3.49
N SER A 411 30.28 40.53 3.94
CA SER A 411 30.64 40.84 5.32
C SER A 411 32.13 41.18 5.47
N HIS A 412 32.54 42.34 4.96
CA HIS A 412 33.63 43.16 5.50
C HIS A 412 33.64 44.52 4.81
N THR A 413 32.91 45.49 5.40
CA THR A 413 33.32 46.88 5.67
C THR A 413 32.24 47.57 6.49
#